data_AF-F0KEV7-F1
#
_entry.id   AF-F0KEV7-F1
#
_cell.length_a   1.000
_cell.length_b   1.000
_cell.length_c   1.000
_cell.angle_alpha   90.00
_cell.angle_beta   90.00
_cell.angle_gamma   90.00
#
_symmetry.space_group_name_H-M   'P 1'
#
loop_
_entity.id
_entity.type
_entity.pdbx_description
1 polymer ?
#
loop_
_entity_poly.entity_id
_entity_poly.type
_entity_poly.pdbx_seq_one_letter_code
_entity_poly.pdbx_strand_id
1 'polypeptide(L)' 'MEAASVAQIASQFNVPFLGIRILSNNITNNGAYDPGTGEACQEYVLNVAEEYMKSKLPK' A
#
# COMPACT_ATOMS: atom_id res chain seq x y z
N MET A 1 -2.83 2.58 10.64
CA MET A 1 -3.46 3.88 10.97
C MET A 1 -2.65 5.08 10.48
N GLU A 2 -1.87 4.95 9.39
CA GLU A 2 -0.85 5.96 9.01
C GLU A 2 -1.21 6.74 7.73
N ALA A 3 -2.08 6.20 6.88
CA ALA A 3 -2.23 6.64 5.48
C ALA A 3 -2.63 8.12 5.32
N ALA A 4 -3.58 8.61 6.12
CA ALA A 4 -4.04 10.00 6.03
C ALA A 4 -2.94 11.00 6.41
N SER A 5 -2.16 10.70 7.46
CA SER A 5 -1.05 11.56 7.89
C SER A 5 0.06 11.61 6.84
N VAL A 6 0.40 10.47 6.21
CA VAL A 6 1.42 10.44 5.16
C VAL A 6 0.95 11.20 3.92
N ALA A 7 -0.30 10.99 3.50
CA ALA A 7 -0.89 11.69 2.36
C ALA A 7 -0.91 13.22 2.56
N GLN A 8 -1.23 13.68 3.77
CA GLN A 8 -1.20 15.10 4.12
C GLN A 8 0.19 15.71 3.91
N ILE A 9 1.24 15.06 4.43
CA ILE A 9 2.62 15.55 4.26
C ILE A 9 3.04 15.49 2.79
N ALA A 10 2.81 14.38 2.07
CA ALA A 10 3.17 14.24 0.67
C ALA A 10 2.53 15.34 -0.20
N SER A 11 1.25 15.66 0.05
CA SER A 11 0.54 16.74 -0.64
C SER A 11 1.14 18.11 -0.37
N GLN A 12 1.66 18.39 0.84
CA GLN A 12 2.29 19.68 1.16
C GLN A 12 3.58 19.91 0.36
N PHE A 13 4.25 18.84 -0.06
CA PHE A 13 5.49 18.88 -0.83
C PHE A 13 5.28 18.57 -2.33
N ASN A 14 4.04 18.52 -2.81
CA ASN A 14 3.68 18.18 -4.19
C ASN A 14 4.27 16.83 -4.66
N VAL A 15 4.41 15.87 -3.74
CA VAL A 15 4.87 14.52 -4.06
C VAL A 15 3.63 13.63 -4.28
N PRO A 16 3.47 13.02 -5.48
CA PRO A 16 2.40 12.04 -5.71
C PRO A 16 2.51 10.87 -4.73
N PHE A 17 1.39 10.47 -4.12
CA PHE A 17 1.33 9.43 -3.10
C PHE A 17 0.23 8.41 -3.39
N LEU A 18 0.54 7.13 -3.19
CA LEU A 18 -0.40 6.02 -3.25
C LEU A 18 -0.25 5.15 -1.99
N GLY A 19 -1.31 5.07 -1.18
CA GLY A 19 -1.37 4.16 -0.04
C GLY A 19 -2.01 2.83 -0.42
N ILE A 20 -1.31 1.72 -0.17
CA ILE A 20 -1.81 0.35 -0.40
C ILE A 20 -2.04 -0.31 0.96
N ARG A 21 -3.22 -0.92 1.16
CA ARG A 21 -3.63 -1.57 2.41
C ARG A 21 -4.29 -2.90 2.08
N ILE A 22 -3.95 -3.93 2.84
CA ILE A 22 -4.68 -5.20 2.90
C ILE A 22 -5.51 -5.25 4.17
N LEU A 23 -6.66 -5.93 4.12
CA LEU A 23 -7.44 -6.23 5.32
C LEU A 23 -6.81 -7.42 6.04
N SER A 24 -6.24 -7.18 7.22
CA SER A 24 -5.73 -8.24 8.10
C SER A 24 -6.78 -8.80 9.05
N ASN A 25 -7.92 -8.13 9.18
CA ASN A 25 -9.09 -8.55 9.94
C ASN A 25 -10.34 -7.92 9.30
N ASN A 26 -11.52 -8.44 9.64
CA ASN A 26 -12.77 -7.86 9.19
C ASN A 26 -13.89 -8.03 10.23
N ILE A 27 -14.35 -6.91 10.78
CA ILE A 27 -15.41 -6.88 11.78
C ILE A 27 -16.77 -7.34 11.23
N THR A 28 -17.03 -7.17 9.93
CA THR A 28 -18.35 -7.49 9.33
C THR A 28 -18.56 -8.99 9.11
N ASN A 29 -17.49 -9.79 9.20
CA ASN A 29 -17.55 -11.25 9.07
C ASN A 29 -16.86 -11.97 10.23
N ASN A 30 -16.57 -11.27 11.33
CA ASN A 30 -15.81 -11.78 12.47
C ASN A 30 -14.44 -12.39 12.10
N GLY A 31 -13.85 -11.96 10.98
CA GLY A 31 -12.52 -12.37 10.54
C GLY A 31 -11.48 -11.90 11.54
N ALA A 32 -10.85 -12.85 12.22
CA ALA A 32 -9.78 -12.60 13.17
C ALA A 32 -8.55 -12.00 12.48
N TYR A 33 -7.67 -11.41 13.28
CA TYR A 33 -6.39 -10.90 12.79
C TYR A 33 -5.53 -12.02 12.22
N ASP A 34 -5.11 -11.87 10.97
CA ASP A 34 -4.15 -12.72 10.28
C ASP A 34 -2.86 -11.94 9.98
N PRO A 35 -1.74 -12.25 10.67
CA PRO A 35 -0.46 -11.59 10.43
C PRO A 35 0.14 -11.90 9.05
N GLY A 36 -0.21 -13.03 8.41
CA GLY A 36 0.30 -13.42 7.10
C GLY A 36 -0.11 -12.46 5.99
N THR A 37 -1.22 -11.75 6.16
CA THR A 37 -1.65 -10.70 5.22
C THR A 37 -0.61 -9.58 5.10
N GLY A 38 0.15 -9.29 6.16
CA GLY A 38 1.21 -8.28 6.12
C GLY A 38 2.34 -8.63 5.15
N GLU A 39 2.74 -9.89 5.09
CA GLU A 39 3.75 -10.39 4.14
C GLU A 39 3.21 -10.32 2.70
N ALA A 40 1.98 -10.81 2.49
CA ALA A 40 1.33 -10.72 1.18
C ALA A 40 1.19 -9.27 0.67
N CYS A 41 0.92 -8.31 1.57
CA CYS A 41 0.88 -6.90 1.20
C CYS A 41 2.27 -6.37 0.80
N GLN A 42 3.34 -6.79 1.47
CA GLN A 42 4.71 -6.37 1.14
C GLN A 42 5.11 -6.89 -0.25
N GLU A 43 4.85 -8.16 -0.54
CA GLU A 43 5.11 -8.76 -1.85
C GLU A 43 4.33 -8.03 -2.96
N TYR A 44 3.04 -7.76 -2.74
CA TYR A 44 2.23 -7.05 -3.71
C TYR A 44 2.72 -5.62 -3.95
N VAL A 45 3.07 -4.88 -2.89
CA VAL A 45 3.58 -3.51 -3.01
C VAL A 45 4.92 -3.47 -3.76
N LEU A 46 5.80 -4.45 -3.53
CA LEU A 46 7.06 -4.58 -4.27
C LEU A 46 6.79 -4.77 -5.77
N ASN A 47 5.90 -5.69 -6.13
CA ASN A 47 5.53 -5.93 -7.52
C ASN A 47 4.95 -4.66 -8.18
N VAL A 48 4.02 -3.97 -7.51
CA VAL A 48 3.46 -2.70 -8.01
C VAL A 48 4.56 -1.67 -8.27
N ALA A 49 5.54 -1.54 -7.37
CA ALA A 49 6.65 -0.61 -7.54
C ALA A 49 7.54 -1.01 -8.73
N GLU A 50 7.88 -2.29 -8.87
CA GLU A 50 8.68 -2.81 -9.98
C GLU A 50 7.99 -2.57 -11.34
N GLU A 51 6.70 -2.92 -11.45
CA GLU A 51 5.93 -2.74 -12.69
C GLU A 51 5.72 -1.26 -13.01
N TYR A 52 5.48 -0.42 -12.00
CA TYR A 52 5.44 1.02 -12.21
C TYR A 52 6.76 1.52 -12.79
N MET A 53 7.90 1.14 -12.21
CA MET A 53 9.22 1.56 -12.70
C MET A 53 9.49 1.06 -14.11
N LYS A 54 9.19 -0.21 -14.42
CA LYS A 54 9.28 -0.77 -15.78
C LYS A 54 8.45 0.04 -16.78
N SER A 55 7.24 0.46 -16.40
CA SER A 55 6.37 1.29 -17.25
C SER A 55 6.92 2.70 -17.54
N LYS A 56 7.88 3.18 -16.74
CA LYS A 56 8.50 4.52 -16.91
C LYS A 56 9.84 4.48 -17.62
N LEU A 57 10.47 3.32 -17.78
CA LEU A 57 11.71 3.20 -18.53
C LEU A 57 11.43 3.32 -20.05
N PRO A 58 12.29 3.97 -20.82
CA PRO A 58 12.21 3.96 -22.27
C PRO A 58 12.38 2.52 -22.78
N LYS A 59 11.65 2.18 -23.85
CA LYS A 59 11.76 0.87 -24.52
C LYS A 59 13.08 0.72 -25.25
#